data_AF-A0AAP0S3I6-F1
#
_entry.id   AF-A0AAP0S3I6-F1
#
_cell.length_a   1.000
_cell.length_b   1.000
_cell.length_c   1.000
_cell.angle_alpha   90.00
_cell.angle_beta   90.00
_cell.angle_gamma   90.00
#
_symmetry.space_group_name_H-M   'P 1'
#
loop_
_entity.id
_entity.type
_entity.pdbx_description
1 polymer ?
#
loop_
_entity_poly.entity_id
_entity_poly.type
_entity_poly.pdbx_seq_one_letter_code
_entity_poly.pdbx_strand_id
1 'polypeptide(L)'
;MAAHGEECPRDNTLAFMELAIQQAKLALDSLEVPVGCVIVEDGKVIASGRNRTTETRNATRHAEMEAIDVLLEQLAEKWNFRGQKLPKIFRNASFTLLVNHV
;
A
#
# COMPACT_ATOMS: atom_id res chain seq x y z
N MET A 1 29.17 21.32 7.97
CA MET A 1 28.21 21.64 6.89
C MET A 1 28.36 20.61 5.80
N ALA A 2 27.52 19.58 5.81
CA ALA A 2 27.20 18.77 4.65
C ALA A 2 25.73 18.38 4.83
N ALA A 3 24.87 18.97 4.02
CA ALA A 3 23.44 18.68 4.00
C ALA A 3 23.28 17.26 3.46
N HIS A 4 22.92 16.31 4.33
CA HIS A 4 22.35 15.05 3.89
C HIS A 4 20.94 15.34 3.41
N GLY A 5 20.81 15.70 2.12
CA GLY A 5 19.54 15.68 1.43
C GLY A 5 19.07 14.24 1.32
N GLU A 6 17.92 13.94 1.92
CA GLU A 6 17.19 12.71 1.65
C GLU A 6 16.72 12.72 0.19
N GLU A 7 17.55 12.25 -0.73
CA GLU A 7 17.09 11.91 -2.07
C GLU A 7 16.27 10.62 -1.98
N CYS A 8 14.95 10.75 -1.89
CA CYS A 8 14.02 9.66 -2.14
C CYS A 8 14.34 9.08 -3.54
N PRO A 9 14.57 7.76 -3.71
CA PRO A 9 14.96 7.19 -4.99
C PRO A 9 13.87 7.46 -6.05
N ARG A 10 14.08 8.47 -6.89
CA ARG A 10 13.10 8.99 -7.87
C ARG A 10 12.77 8.03 -9.01
N ASP A 11 13.42 6.86 -9.08
CA ASP A 11 13.44 6.06 -10.30
C ASP A 11 12.18 5.19 -10.51
N ASN A 12 11.41 4.89 -9.45
CA ASN A 12 10.21 4.01 -9.55
C ASN A 12 8.90 4.63 -9.02
N THR A 13 8.91 5.89 -8.58
CA THR A 13 7.71 6.53 -8.03
C THR A 13 6.54 6.55 -9.01
N LEU A 14 6.80 6.78 -10.29
CA LEU A 14 5.77 6.77 -11.34
C LEU A 14 5.11 5.39 -11.48
N ALA A 15 5.89 4.31 -11.49
CA ALA A 15 5.36 2.95 -11.57
C ALA A 15 4.50 2.59 -10.35
N PHE A 16 4.89 3.04 -9.14
CA PHE A 16 4.08 2.84 -7.94
C PHE A 16 2.78 3.66 -8.00
N MET A 17 2.84 4.88 -8.53
CA MET A 17 1.66 5.71 -8.74
C MET A 17 0.71 5.09 -9.78
N GLU A 18 1.22 4.54 -10.87
CA GLU A 18 0.40 3.85 -11.88
C GLU A 18 -0.36 2.67 -11.26
N LEU A 19 0.29 1.88 -10.41
CA LEU A 19 -0.36 0.78 -9.70
C LEU A 19 -1.43 1.29 -8.70
N ALA A 20 -1.16 2.36 -7.97
CA ALA A 20 -2.15 2.98 -7.09
C ALA A 20 -3.36 3.52 -7.87
N ILE A 21 -3.15 4.10 -9.06
CA ILE A 21 -4.23 4.53 -9.96
C ILE A 21 -5.03 3.33 -10.46
N GLN A 22 -4.40 2.20 -10.76
CA GLN A 22 -5.13 0.97 -11.12
C GLN A 22 -6.06 0.53 -9.98
N GLN A 23 -5.60 0.56 -8.73
CA GLN A 23 -6.46 0.25 -7.57
C GLN A 23 -7.61 1.24 -7.41
N ALA A 24 -7.36 2.54 -7.61
CA ALA A 24 -8.40 3.57 -7.57
C ALA A 24 -9.47 3.38 -8.67
N LYS A 25 -9.05 2.98 -9.88
CA LYS A 25 -9.98 2.63 -10.97
C LYS A 25 -10.85 1.42 -10.61
N LEU A 26 -10.25 0.39 -10.01
CA LEU A 26 -11.01 -0.75 -9.53
C LEU A 26 -12.07 -0.31 -8.51
N ALA A 27 -11.74 0.57 -7.55
CA ALA A 27 -12.71 1.11 -6.60
C ALA A 27 -13.84 1.86 -7.34
N LEU A 28 -13.51 2.73 -8.30
CA LEU A 28 -14.48 3.45 -9.10
C LEU A 28 -15.44 2.50 -9.84
N ASP A 29 -14.92 1.45 -10.48
CA ASP A 29 -15.70 0.44 -11.20
C ASP A 29 -16.64 -0.34 -10.26
N SER A 30 -16.34 -0.34 -8.96
CA SER A 30 -17.16 -0.93 -7.90
C SER A 30 -18.06 0.09 -7.19
N LEU A 31 -18.22 1.30 -7.75
CA LEU A 31 -19.01 2.40 -7.19
C LEU A 31 -18.53 2.87 -5.81
N GLU A 32 -17.23 2.72 -5.54
CA GLU A 32 -16.57 3.21 -4.34
C GLU A 32 -15.88 4.56 -4.57
N VAL A 33 -15.50 5.22 -3.47
CA VAL A 33 -14.60 6.38 -3.56
C VAL A 33 -13.28 5.94 -4.21
N PRO A 34 -12.80 6.61 -5.27
CA PRO A 34 -11.68 6.18 -6.11
C PRO A 34 -10.33 6.40 -5.41
N VAL A 35 -10.02 5.59 -4.40
CA VAL A 35 -8.77 5.65 -3.64
C VAL A 35 -8.02 4.33 -3.77
N GLY A 36 -6.72 4.44 -4.04
CA GLY A 36 -5.78 3.31 -4.14
C GLY A 36 -4.56 3.54 -3.27
N CYS A 37 -4.03 2.46 -2.69
CA CYS A 37 -2.85 2.47 -1.84
C CYS A 37 -1.86 1.41 -2.30
N VAL A 38 -0.57 1.75 -2.23
CA VAL A 38 0.54 0.83 -2.51
C VAL A 38 1.57 0.98 -1.39
N ILE A 39 1.98 -0.15 -0.82
CA ILE A 39 3.02 -0.23 0.21
C ILE A 39 4.32 -0.68 -0.47
N VAL A 40 5.38 0.11 -0.30
CA VAL A 40 6.69 -0.15 -0.91
C VAL A 40 7.74 -0.31 0.18
N GLU A 41 8.55 -1.35 0.08
CA GLU A 41 9.73 -1.57 0.92
C GLU A 41 10.93 -1.88 0.02
N ASP A 42 12.05 -1.21 0.26
CA ASP A 42 13.30 -1.37 -0.51
C ASP A 42 13.10 -1.31 -2.04
N GLY A 43 12.25 -0.38 -2.49
CA GLY A 43 11.96 -0.15 -3.92
C GLY A 43 11.07 -1.23 -4.56
N LYS A 44 10.42 -2.09 -3.78
CA LYS A 44 9.51 -3.13 -4.25
C LYS A 44 8.12 -2.95 -3.66
N VAL A 45 7.10 -3.14 -4.48
CA VAL A 45 5.72 -3.22 -3.99
C VAL A 45 5.56 -4.52 -3.20
N ILE A 46 5.14 -4.39 -1.93
CA ILE A 46 4.89 -5.52 -1.05
C ILE A 46 3.39 -5.74 -0.81
N ALA A 47 2.55 -4.71 -0.97
CA ALA A 47 1.10 -4.84 -0.93
C ALA A 47 0.40 -3.67 -1.63
N SER A 48 -0.86 -3.85 -1.97
CA SER A 48 -1.73 -2.81 -2.52
C SER A 48 -3.17 -3.03 -2.10
N GLY A 49 -3.96 -1.96 -2.05
CA GLY A 49 -5.36 -2.00 -1.66
C GLY A 49 -6.17 -0.89 -2.32
N ARG A 50 -7.49 -1.06 -2.32
CA ARG A 50 -8.48 -0.10 -2.85
C ARG A 50 -9.56 0.16 -1.81
N ASN A 51 -10.25 1.29 -1.88
CA ASN A 51 -11.40 1.54 -1.01
C ASN A 51 -12.51 0.49 -1.23
N ARG A 52 -13.06 -0.05 -0.14
CA ARG A 52 -14.13 -1.06 -0.12
C ARG A 52 -15.18 -0.77 0.97
N THR A 53 -15.31 0.48 1.42
CA THR A 53 -16.17 0.86 2.56
C THR A 53 -17.65 0.56 2.34
N THR A 54 -18.15 0.82 1.14
CA THR A 54 -19.54 0.58 0.73
C THR A 54 -19.79 -0.91 0.46
N GLU A 55 -18.89 -1.57 -0.28
CA GLU A 55 -18.93 -2.99 -0.65
C GLU A 55 -18.97 -3.89 0.60
N THR A 56 -18.11 -3.59 1.57
CA THR A 56 -17.98 -4.36 2.82
C THR A 56 -18.93 -3.89 3.92
N ARG A 57 -19.63 -2.77 3.72
CA ARG A 57 -20.43 -2.06 4.74
C ARG A 57 -19.62 -1.78 6.02
N ASN A 58 -18.35 -1.48 5.85
CA ASN A 58 -17.45 -1.19 6.95
C ASN A 58 -16.67 0.09 6.64
N ALA A 59 -16.97 1.14 7.42
CA ALA A 59 -16.37 2.46 7.26
C ALA A 59 -14.83 2.46 7.41
N THR A 60 -14.23 1.43 8.01
CA THR A 60 -12.77 1.36 8.14
C THR A 60 -12.06 0.77 6.92
N ARG A 61 -12.80 0.26 5.92
CA ARG A 61 -12.23 -0.44 4.74
C ARG A 61 -11.74 0.53 3.66
N HIS A 62 -10.91 1.46 4.10
CA HIS A 62 -10.15 2.36 3.24
C HIS A 62 -9.03 1.58 2.51
N ALA A 63 -8.48 2.16 1.45
CA ALA A 63 -7.44 1.54 0.65
C ALA A 63 -6.18 1.15 1.47
N GLU A 64 -5.82 1.97 2.46
CA GLU A 64 -4.70 1.72 3.37
C GLU A 64 -4.92 0.47 4.21
N MET A 65 -6.13 0.31 4.74
CA MET A 65 -6.46 -0.83 5.59
C MET A 65 -6.47 -2.13 4.80
N GLU A 66 -7.01 -2.10 3.58
CA GLU A 66 -6.94 -3.26 2.67
C GLU A 66 -5.49 -3.61 2.29
N ALA A 67 -4.64 -2.61 2.04
CA ALA A 67 -3.23 -2.85 1.72
C ALA A 67 -2.47 -3.44 2.92
N ILE A 68 -2.78 -3.00 4.15
CA ILE A 68 -2.20 -3.56 5.38
C ILE A 68 -2.66 -5.00 5.59
N ASP A 69 -3.94 -5.31 5.40
CA ASP A 69 -4.45 -6.67 5.57
C ASP A 69 -3.79 -7.63 4.59
N VAL A 70 -3.68 -7.25 3.31
CA VAL A 70 -2.94 -8.02 2.29
C VAL A 70 -1.47 -8.22 2.70
N LEU A 71 -0.82 -7.19 3.23
CA LEU A 71 0.55 -7.31 3.72
C LEU A 71 0.66 -8.31 4.87
N LEU A 72 -0.23 -8.23 5.86
CA LEU A 72 -0.24 -9.10 7.03
C LEU A 72 -0.51 -10.56 6.65
N GLU A 73 -1.40 -10.81 5.69
CA GLU A 73 -1.67 -12.16 5.16
C GLU A 73 -0.41 -12.77 4.53
N GLN A 74 0.26 -12.03 3.63
CA GLN A 74 1.51 -12.49 3.00
C GLN A 74 2.63 -12.74 4.01
N LEU A 75 2.68 -11.95 5.08
CA LEU A 75 3.65 -12.13 6.15
C LEU A 75 3.34 -13.36 6.98
N ALA A 76 2.06 -13.57 7.34
CA ALA A 76 1.63 -14.75 8.08
C ALA A 76 1.98 -16.05 7.33
N GLU A 77 1.76 -16.09 6.01
CA GLU A 77 2.19 -17.21 5.17
C GLU A 77 3.70 -17.44 5.22
N LYS A 78 4.50 -16.37 5.09
CA LYS A 78 5.97 -16.45 5.18
C LYS A 78 6.45 -16.93 6.55
N TRP A 79 5.72 -16.64 7.61
CA TRP A 79 6.09 -16.97 9.00
C TRP A 79 5.72 -18.39 9.38
N ASN A 80 4.56 -18.89 8.94
CA ASN A 80 4.17 -20.29 9.11
C ASN A 80 5.25 -21.24 8.57
N PHE A 81 6.04 -20.77 7.61
CA PHE A 81 7.14 -21.52 7.03
C PHE A 81 8.48 -21.42 7.79
N ARG A 82 8.68 -20.42 8.67
CA ARG A 82 10.03 -20.06 9.15
C ARG A 82 10.21 -19.89 10.65
N GLY A 83 9.16 -19.86 11.48
CA GLY A 83 9.31 -19.83 12.95
C GLY A 83 10.19 -18.68 13.49
N GLN A 84 10.31 -17.57 12.77
CA GLN A 84 11.17 -16.43 13.13
C GLN A 84 10.38 -15.30 13.81
N LYS A 85 11.07 -14.50 14.63
CA LYS A 85 10.56 -13.30 15.31
C LYS A 85 10.04 -12.25 14.31
N LEU A 86 9.00 -11.51 14.73
CA LEU A 86 8.39 -10.38 14.02
C LEU A 86 9.45 -9.52 13.30
N PRO A 87 9.46 -9.42 11.95
CA PRO A 87 10.31 -8.47 11.28
C PRO A 87 9.91 -7.05 11.69
N LYS A 88 10.87 -6.13 11.68
CA LYS A 88 10.66 -4.70 11.90
C LYS A 88 9.95 -4.09 10.67
N ILE A 89 8.73 -4.54 10.41
CA ILE A 89 7.92 -4.34 9.19
C ILE A 89 7.67 -2.88 8.82
N PHE A 90 7.70 -1.98 9.81
CA PHE A 90 7.38 -0.57 9.59
C PHE A 90 8.59 0.36 9.62
N ARG A 91 9.81 -0.19 9.70
CA ARG A 91 10.97 0.67 9.97
C ARG A 91 11.42 1.46 8.73
N ASN A 92 11.24 0.90 7.53
CA ASN A 92 11.62 1.51 6.25
C ASN A 92 10.51 1.45 5.19
N ALA A 93 9.27 1.11 5.56
CA ALA A 93 8.16 1.05 4.62
C ALA A 93 7.74 2.47 4.21
N SER A 94 7.76 2.73 2.90
CA SER A 94 7.20 3.95 2.33
C SER A 94 5.78 3.66 1.86
N PHE A 95 4.82 4.39 2.42
CA PHE A 95 3.42 4.31 2.04
C PHE A 95 3.15 5.36 0.97
N THR A 96 2.81 4.92 -0.24
CA THR A 96 2.33 5.84 -1.27
C THR A 96 0.81 5.83 -1.24
N LEU A 97 0.24 6.93 -0.77
CA LEU A 97 -1.19 7.15 -0.74
C LEU A 97 -1.58 8.05 -1.90
N LEU A 98 -2.47 7.57 -2.77
CA LEU A 98 -3.11 8.42 -3.78
C LEU A 98 -4.58 8.57 -3.44
N VAL A 99 -4.93 9.79 -3.05
CA VAL A 99 -6.29 10.21 -2.73
C VAL A 99 -6.67 11.24 -3.77
N ASN A 100 -7.68 10.99 -4.61
CA ASN A 100 -8.37 12.10 -5.26
C ASN A 100 -9.77 11.74 -5.76
N HIS A 101 -10.63 12.75 -5.76
CA HIS A 101 -11.97 12.73 -6.34
C HIS A 101 -11.87 12.69 -7.88
N VAL A 102 -12.61 11.78 -8.51
CA VAL A 102 -13.15 12.04 -9.85
C VAL A 102 -14.44 12.86 -9.69
#